data_AF-A0A2V6SUB1-F1
#
_entry.id   AF-A0A2V6SUB1-F1
#
_cell.length_a   1.000
_cell.length_b   1.000
_cell.length_c   1.000
_cell.angle_alpha   90.00
_cell.angle_beta   90.00
_cell.angle_gamma   90.00
#
_symmetry.space_group_name_H-M   'P 1'
#
loop_
_entity.id
_entity.type
_entity.pdbx_description
1 polymer ?
#
loop_
_entity_poly.entity_id
_entity_poly.type
_entity_poly.pdbx_seq_one_letter_code
_entity_poly.pdbx_strand_id
1 'polypeptide(L)'
;MVRGVLRDDEGWIEGPGGTMTRRLATALVMALATAAPSAVHANGESGTGPPTVFERFVLSACSPCVRESYPIMSLAVAPPTLPGFPRVPAGAGARPGEITIEVLRAYQPVRPDWKSIAVRITLSVTTGPGSETFRLGTGLLDGVDVRGLAQAVADMVKIVTVYPGDPGAESVDVDFHGGSVRFGVLRMRGDAVAYVQTGDLPTLLQRPTWEVPTTLYLPVKDLPTLATALGQAAVKIEQVRGN
;
A
#
# COMPACT_ATOMS: atom_id res chain seq x y z
N MET A 1 -41.76 -56.40 11.01
CA MET A 1 -40.89 -56.00 12.14
C MET A 1 -41.62 -54.88 12.87
N VAL A 2 -42.03 -54.90 14.15
CA VAL A 2 -41.59 -55.54 15.42
C VAL A 2 -40.88 -54.55 16.37
N ARG A 3 -41.63 -54.08 17.40
CA ARG A 3 -41.22 -53.47 18.71
C ARG A 3 -40.35 -52.17 18.66
N GLY A 4 -40.33 -51.30 19.69
CA GLY A 4 -40.93 -51.25 21.05
C GLY A 4 -41.09 -49.77 21.54
N VAL A 5 -41.81 -49.40 22.63
CA VAL A 5 -41.70 -49.77 24.07
C VAL A 5 -40.40 -49.23 24.69
N LEU A 6 -40.32 -48.38 25.74
CA LEU A 6 -41.24 -47.66 26.68
C LEU A 6 -40.48 -46.38 27.21
N ARG A 7 -40.86 -45.47 28.14
CA ARG A 7 -41.93 -45.24 29.17
C ARG A 7 -42.10 -43.72 29.40
N ASP A 8 -43.22 -43.26 29.97
CA ASP A 8 -43.45 -41.95 30.60
C ASP A 8 -42.70 -41.75 31.95
N ASP A 9 -42.59 -40.52 32.46
CA ASP A 9 -42.78 -40.20 33.89
C ASP A 9 -43.00 -38.69 34.14
N GLU A 10 -43.64 -38.35 35.26
CA GLU A 10 -44.19 -37.01 35.57
C GLU A 10 -43.28 -36.12 36.42
N GLY A 11 -43.56 -34.80 36.47
CA GLY A 11 -42.77 -33.83 37.24
C GLY A 11 -43.41 -32.44 37.41
N TRP A 12 -44.57 -32.36 38.07
CA TRP A 12 -45.23 -31.08 38.41
C TRP A 12 -44.61 -30.40 39.64
N ILE A 13 -44.29 -29.10 39.53
CA ILE A 13 -44.30 -28.16 40.67
C ILE A 13 -44.85 -26.81 40.18
N GLU A 14 -46.04 -26.42 40.65
CA GLU A 14 -46.51 -25.03 40.59
C GLU A 14 -46.14 -24.29 41.88
N GLY A 15 -45.81 -22.99 41.77
CA GLY A 15 -45.49 -22.11 42.90
C GLY A 15 -45.99 -20.69 42.63
N PRO A 16 -46.94 -20.14 43.42
CA PRO A 16 -47.66 -18.92 43.04
C PRO A 16 -47.13 -17.61 43.67
N GLY A 17 -47.53 -16.49 43.08
CA GLY A 17 -47.72 -15.21 43.79
C GLY A 17 -46.54 -14.22 43.81
N GLY A 18 -46.59 -13.20 42.93
CA GLY A 18 -45.57 -12.14 42.87
C GLY A 18 -46.01 -10.90 42.10
N THR A 19 -47.06 -10.21 42.55
CA THR A 19 -47.62 -9.03 41.86
C THR A 19 -46.86 -7.73 42.13
N MET A 20 -46.82 -6.87 41.11
CA MET A 20 -46.47 -5.42 41.14
C MET A 20 -45.03 -5.02 41.53
N THR A 21 -44.22 -4.68 40.52
CA THR A 21 -43.66 -3.31 40.33
C THR A 21 -43.00 -3.23 38.94
N ARG A 22 -43.72 -2.77 37.90
CA ARG A 22 -43.91 -1.34 37.53
C ARG A 22 -42.59 -0.59 37.22
N ARG A 23 -42.02 -0.87 36.04
CA ARG A 23 -41.14 -0.04 35.19
C ARG A 23 -40.22 0.98 35.92
N LEU A 24 -38.90 0.74 35.95
CA LEU A 24 -37.90 1.81 35.98
C LEU A 24 -36.51 1.36 35.46
N ALA A 25 -36.04 2.05 34.41
CA ALA A 25 -34.62 2.27 34.05
C ALA A 25 -33.60 1.10 34.00
N THR A 26 -33.83 0.09 33.16
CA THR A 26 -32.75 -0.85 32.73
C THR A 26 -31.81 -0.17 31.72
N ALA A 27 -30.95 0.75 32.16
CA ALA A 27 -30.26 1.68 31.24
C ALA A 27 -28.83 2.15 31.66
N LEU A 28 -27.95 1.29 32.19
CA LEU A 28 -26.56 1.70 32.50
C LEU A 28 -25.46 0.61 32.43
N VAL A 29 -25.52 -0.35 31.50
CA VAL A 29 -24.42 -1.33 31.29
C VAL A 29 -24.08 -1.58 29.80
N MET A 30 -24.29 -0.59 28.92
CA MET A 30 -23.85 -0.63 27.51
C MET A 30 -23.23 0.71 27.08
N ALA A 31 -22.06 1.04 27.62
CA ALA A 31 -21.34 2.28 27.31
C ALA A 31 -19.79 2.13 27.25
N LEU A 32 -19.27 0.89 27.23
CA LEU A 32 -17.84 0.60 27.40
C LEU A 32 -17.29 -0.48 26.44
N ALA A 33 -18.03 -0.81 25.37
CA ALA A 33 -17.71 -1.93 24.46
C ALA A 33 -17.57 -1.55 22.96
N THR A 34 -17.64 -0.26 22.61
CA THR A 34 -17.70 0.21 21.20
C THR A 34 -16.63 1.26 20.87
N ALA A 35 -15.41 1.03 21.35
CA ALA A 35 -14.22 1.79 20.95
C ALA A 35 -12.96 0.92 20.98
N ALA A 36 -13.07 -0.34 20.54
CA ALA A 36 -11.88 -1.09 20.14
C ALA A 36 -11.24 -0.32 18.97
N PRO A 37 -10.00 0.16 19.07
CA PRO A 37 -9.35 0.80 17.94
C PRO A 37 -9.22 -0.25 16.85
N SER A 38 -9.83 0.01 15.69
CA SER A 38 -9.61 -0.78 14.48
C SER A 38 -8.13 -0.70 14.15
N ALA A 39 -7.36 -1.69 14.61
CA ALA A 39 -5.94 -1.79 14.36
C ALA A 39 -5.75 -2.10 12.88
N VAL A 40 -5.77 -1.05 12.05
CA VAL A 40 -5.61 -1.13 10.59
C VAL A 40 -4.38 -1.99 10.33
N HIS A 41 -4.61 -3.19 9.80
CA HIS A 41 -3.54 -4.16 9.58
C HIS A 41 -2.66 -3.62 8.45
N ALA A 42 -1.59 -2.92 8.81
CA ALA A 42 -0.46 -2.59 7.94
C ALA A 42 0.40 -3.84 7.63
N ASN A 43 -0.25 -5.00 7.57
CA ASN A 43 0.30 -6.23 7.05
C ASN A 43 0.17 -6.15 5.53
N GLY A 44 1.29 -6.24 4.81
CA GLY A 44 1.28 -6.30 3.35
C GLY A 44 0.77 -7.65 2.85
N GLU A 45 -0.53 -7.91 3.00
CA GLU A 45 -1.21 -9.02 2.33
C GLU A 45 -1.06 -8.86 0.81
N SER A 46 -0.83 -9.99 0.13
CA SER A 46 -0.70 -10.02 -1.34
C SER A 46 -2.01 -9.58 -1.97
N GLY A 47 -1.92 -8.58 -2.85
CA GLY A 47 -3.08 -7.90 -3.41
C GLY A 47 -4.06 -8.78 -4.18
N THR A 48 -5.34 -8.39 -4.19
CA THR A 48 -6.40 -9.04 -4.99
C THR A 48 -6.35 -8.69 -6.48
N GLY A 49 -5.47 -7.77 -6.88
CA GLY A 49 -5.21 -7.46 -8.29
C GLY A 49 -4.50 -8.59 -9.03
N PRO A 50 -4.51 -8.57 -10.38
CA PRO A 50 -3.80 -9.57 -11.18
C PRO A 50 -2.28 -9.46 -10.95
N PRO A 51 -1.58 -10.53 -10.56
CA PRO A 51 -0.15 -10.47 -10.28
C PRO A 51 0.68 -10.12 -11.52
N THR A 52 1.79 -9.42 -11.30
CA THR A 52 2.79 -9.06 -12.33
C THR A 52 3.30 -10.30 -13.09
N VAL A 53 3.87 -10.11 -14.27
CA VAL A 53 4.55 -11.18 -15.03
C VAL A 53 5.71 -11.75 -14.19
N PHE A 54 6.40 -10.91 -13.43
CA PHE A 54 7.41 -11.33 -12.45
C PHE A 54 6.84 -12.20 -11.34
N GLU A 55 5.78 -11.79 -10.64
CA GLU A 55 5.14 -12.60 -9.59
C GLU A 55 4.62 -13.93 -10.14
N ARG A 56 3.93 -13.92 -11.28
CA ARG A 56 3.45 -15.16 -11.94
C ARG A 56 4.61 -16.09 -12.28
N PHE A 57 5.67 -15.57 -12.89
CA PHE A 57 6.86 -16.37 -13.18
C PHE A 57 7.47 -16.96 -11.90
N VAL A 58 7.65 -16.14 -10.86
CA VAL A 58 8.25 -16.54 -9.57
C VAL A 58 7.42 -17.56 -8.81
N LEU A 59 6.09 -17.52 -8.93
CA LEU A 59 5.17 -18.42 -8.21
C LEU A 59 4.87 -19.73 -8.97
N SER A 60 4.79 -19.71 -10.31
CA SER A 60 4.34 -20.89 -11.09
C SER A 60 5.37 -21.46 -12.07
N ALA A 61 6.40 -20.71 -12.46
CA ALA A 61 7.37 -21.12 -13.48
C ALA A 61 8.81 -21.28 -12.95
N CYS A 62 9.15 -20.60 -11.85
CA CYS A 62 10.50 -20.59 -11.29
C CYS A 62 10.64 -21.64 -10.17
N SER A 63 11.04 -22.87 -10.52
CA SER A 63 11.36 -23.91 -9.52
C SER A 63 12.37 -24.94 -10.08
N PRO A 64 13.53 -25.17 -9.41
CA PRO A 64 14.10 -24.30 -8.38
C PRO A 64 14.34 -22.88 -8.93
N CYS A 65 14.33 -21.88 -8.04
CA CYS A 65 14.41 -20.47 -8.43
C CYS A 65 15.64 -19.80 -7.85
N VAL A 66 16.49 -19.21 -8.70
CA VAL A 66 17.44 -18.18 -8.26
C VAL A 66 16.69 -16.84 -8.25
N ARG A 67 16.91 -16.03 -7.22
CA ARG A 67 16.44 -14.64 -7.15
C ARG A 67 17.61 -13.75 -6.77
N GLU A 68 17.78 -12.67 -7.50
CA GLU A 68 18.80 -11.64 -7.27
C GLU A 68 18.11 -10.28 -7.06
N SER A 69 18.70 -9.43 -6.22
CA SER A 69 18.32 -8.02 -6.10
C SER A 69 19.53 -7.14 -6.41
N TYR A 70 19.30 -6.09 -7.19
CA TYR A 70 20.27 -5.05 -7.51
C TYR A 70 19.74 -3.72 -6.98
N PRO A 71 20.25 -3.22 -5.83
CA PRO A 71 19.83 -1.92 -5.31
C PRO A 71 20.24 -0.80 -6.26
N ILE A 72 19.33 0.14 -6.50
CA ILE A 72 19.52 1.30 -7.37
C ILE A 72 19.66 2.58 -6.54
N MET A 73 18.73 2.80 -5.60
CA MET A 73 18.69 3.98 -4.75
C MET A 73 17.92 3.68 -3.46
N SER A 74 18.31 4.31 -2.35
CA SER A 74 17.39 4.61 -1.25
C SER A 74 17.32 6.13 -1.08
N LEU A 75 16.11 6.70 -1.12
CA LEU A 75 15.86 8.14 -1.03
C LEU A 75 15.16 8.44 0.30
N ALA A 76 15.85 9.11 1.21
CA ALA A 76 15.25 9.66 2.41
C ALA A 76 14.31 10.83 2.04
N VAL A 77 13.08 10.79 2.55
CA VAL A 77 12.02 11.76 2.28
C VAL A 77 11.75 12.57 3.55
N ALA A 78 11.85 13.90 3.45
CA ALA A 78 11.45 14.79 4.54
C ALA A 78 9.90 14.84 4.65
N PRO A 79 9.33 14.98 5.87
CA PRO A 79 7.88 15.16 6.03
C PRO A 79 7.39 16.37 5.21
N PRO A 80 6.29 16.24 4.44
CA PRO A 80 5.76 17.35 3.65
C PRO A 80 5.12 18.43 4.53
N THR A 81 5.59 19.66 4.40
CA THR A 81 5.07 20.84 5.11
C THR A 81 3.95 21.51 4.32
N LEU A 82 2.75 20.92 4.30
CA LEU A 82 1.64 21.37 3.45
C LEU A 82 0.48 22.00 4.25
N PRO A 83 0.07 23.24 3.93
CA PRO A 83 -0.98 23.95 4.67
C PRO A 83 -2.35 23.33 4.38
N GLY A 84 -2.99 22.80 5.43
CA GLY A 84 -4.33 22.22 5.33
C GLY A 84 -4.39 20.79 4.80
N PHE A 85 -3.26 20.08 4.73
CA PHE A 85 -3.22 18.65 4.38
C PHE A 85 -4.23 17.86 5.26
N PRO A 86 -5.12 17.02 4.68
CA PRO A 86 -6.04 16.22 5.48
C PRO A 86 -5.25 15.31 6.41
N ARG A 87 -5.66 15.19 7.68
CA ARG A 87 -4.93 14.39 8.68
C ARG A 87 -4.94 12.91 8.31
N VAL A 88 -3.92 12.47 7.56
CA VAL A 88 -3.75 11.09 7.11
C VAL A 88 -3.85 10.14 8.31
N PRO A 89 -4.77 9.17 8.31
CA PRO A 89 -4.83 8.16 9.35
C PRO A 89 -3.47 7.48 9.52
N ALA A 90 -2.99 7.37 10.76
CA ALA A 90 -1.73 6.70 11.12
C ALA A 90 -0.42 7.25 10.49
N GLY A 91 -0.25 8.58 10.43
CA GLY A 91 1.07 9.19 10.65
C GLY A 91 2.11 9.15 9.52
N ALA A 92 1.80 8.57 8.36
CA ALA A 92 2.71 8.54 7.20
C ALA A 92 3.14 9.94 6.71
N GLY A 93 2.25 10.94 6.79
CA GLY A 93 2.53 12.32 6.36
C GLY A 93 3.32 13.19 7.36
N ALA A 94 3.67 12.67 8.55
CA ALA A 94 4.30 13.46 9.62
C ALA A 94 5.67 12.90 10.09
N ARG A 95 6.16 11.83 9.44
CA ARG A 95 7.41 11.14 9.77
C ARG A 95 8.37 11.23 8.58
N PRO A 96 9.70 11.25 8.81
CA PRO A 96 10.65 10.99 7.73
C PRO A 96 10.32 9.66 7.07
N GLY A 97 10.31 9.66 5.75
CA GLY A 97 10.08 8.48 4.92
C GLY A 97 11.35 8.00 4.25
N GLU A 98 11.27 6.85 3.61
CA GLU A 98 12.29 6.34 2.71
C GLU A 98 11.63 5.60 1.52
N ILE A 99 12.21 5.79 0.33
CA ILE A 99 11.83 5.09 -0.90
C ILE A 99 13.05 4.31 -1.38
N THR A 100 13.01 2.98 -1.26
CA THR A 100 14.05 2.08 -1.79
C THR A 100 13.63 1.53 -3.14
N ILE A 101 14.51 1.64 -4.13
CA ILE A 101 14.32 1.12 -5.50
C ILE A 101 15.37 0.05 -5.78
N GLU A 102 14.91 -1.12 -6.20
CA GLU A 102 15.73 -2.28 -6.56
C GLU A 102 15.27 -2.88 -7.89
N VAL A 103 16.20 -3.39 -8.70
CA VAL A 103 15.87 -4.27 -9.84
C VAL A 103 15.99 -5.73 -9.38
N LEU A 104 14.95 -6.52 -9.59
CA LEU A 104 14.91 -7.94 -9.27
C LEU A 104 15.08 -8.78 -10.54
N ARG A 105 15.91 -9.82 -10.51
CA ARG A 105 15.94 -10.90 -11.52
C ARG A 105 15.55 -12.22 -10.86
N ALA A 106 14.76 -13.03 -11.54
CA ALA A 106 14.45 -14.41 -11.15
C ALA A 106 14.62 -15.34 -12.34
N TYR A 107 15.20 -16.52 -12.15
CA TYR A 107 15.45 -17.49 -13.23
C TYR A 107 15.58 -18.94 -12.73
N GLN A 108 15.40 -19.91 -13.63
CA GLN A 108 15.69 -21.33 -13.35
C GLN A 108 17.20 -21.62 -13.52
N PRO A 109 17.91 -22.26 -12.57
CA PRO A 109 19.32 -22.65 -12.75
C PRO A 109 19.61 -23.45 -14.02
N VAL A 110 18.64 -24.29 -14.44
CA VAL A 110 18.74 -25.17 -15.61
C VAL A 110 18.46 -24.43 -16.93
N ARG A 111 17.84 -23.24 -16.88
CA ARG A 111 17.48 -22.40 -18.03
C ARG A 111 17.65 -20.92 -17.66
N PRO A 112 18.89 -20.41 -17.58
CA PRO A 112 19.15 -19.02 -17.18
C PRO A 112 18.57 -17.98 -18.14
N ASP A 113 18.43 -18.31 -19.42
CA ASP A 113 17.75 -17.47 -20.41
C ASP A 113 16.24 -17.32 -20.14
N TRP A 114 15.63 -18.29 -19.45
CA TRP A 114 14.26 -18.20 -18.99
C TRP A 114 14.21 -17.46 -17.65
N LYS A 115 14.33 -16.14 -17.77
CA LYS A 115 14.38 -15.17 -16.68
C LYS A 115 13.24 -14.15 -16.75
N SER A 116 12.76 -13.71 -15.59
CA SER A 116 11.85 -12.56 -15.46
C SER A 116 12.53 -11.46 -14.64
N ILE A 117 12.18 -10.20 -14.94
CA ILE A 117 12.83 -9.01 -14.37
C ILE A 117 11.75 -7.96 -14.03
N ALA A 118 11.84 -7.38 -12.83
CA ALA A 118 10.95 -6.33 -12.34
C ALA A 118 11.73 -5.25 -11.57
N VAL A 119 11.09 -4.12 -11.31
CA VAL A 119 11.50 -3.18 -10.25
C VAL A 119 10.65 -3.42 -9.01
N ARG A 120 11.31 -3.44 -7.85
CA ARG A 120 10.70 -3.35 -6.53
C ARG A 120 10.85 -1.94 -5.99
N ILE A 121 9.74 -1.36 -5.54
CA ILE A 121 9.70 -0.09 -4.82
C ILE A 121 9.15 -0.38 -3.43
N THR A 122 9.96 -0.11 -2.40
CA THR A 122 9.57 -0.26 -0.99
C THR A 122 9.44 1.11 -0.36
N LEU A 123 8.35 1.30 0.39
CA LEU A 123 8.05 2.53 1.13
C LEU A 123 8.16 2.24 2.63
N SER A 124 8.92 3.06 3.34
CA SER A 124 9.12 2.98 4.80
C SER A 124 9.01 4.36 5.45
N VAL A 125 8.78 4.39 6.76
CA VAL A 125 8.78 5.59 7.61
C VAL A 125 9.53 5.35 8.92
N THR A 126 10.21 6.35 9.44
CA THR A 126 10.98 6.24 10.68
C THR A 126 10.08 6.30 11.92
N THR A 127 10.13 5.26 12.75
CA THR A 127 9.32 5.10 13.96
C THR A 127 10.14 5.23 15.23
N GLY A 128 10.23 6.46 15.74
CA GLY A 128 10.75 6.73 17.09
C GLY A 128 12.24 7.09 17.15
N PRO A 129 12.81 7.22 18.36
CA PRO A 129 14.15 7.78 18.57
C PRO A 129 15.31 6.83 18.22
N GLY A 130 15.03 5.57 17.87
CA GLY A 130 16.05 4.56 17.50
C GLY A 130 16.34 4.43 16.00
N SER A 131 15.82 5.34 15.17
CA SER A 131 15.86 5.27 13.69
C SER A 131 15.25 4.00 13.06
N GLU A 132 14.44 3.24 13.82
CA GLU A 132 13.73 2.05 13.33
C GLU A 132 12.84 2.41 12.12
N THR A 133 12.87 1.59 11.07
CA THR A 133 12.08 1.79 9.85
C THR A 133 10.88 0.86 9.80
N PHE A 134 9.68 1.43 9.90
CA PHE A 134 8.44 0.71 9.66
C PHE A 134 8.13 0.72 8.16
N ARG A 135 8.04 -0.46 7.54
CA ARG A 135 7.65 -0.58 6.12
C ARG A 135 6.14 -0.32 5.97
N LEU A 136 5.78 0.74 5.25
CA LEU A 136 4.41 0.99 4.81
C LEU A 136 3.95 -0.09 3.83
N GLY A 137 4.75 -0.35 2.78
CA GLY A 137 4.39 -1.31 1.74
C GLY A 137 5.52 -1.59 0.75
N THR A 138 5.26 -2.52 -0.16
CA THR A 138 6.15 -2.89 -1.26
C THR A 138 5.30 -3.08 -2.52
N GLY A 139 5.67 -2.41 -3.61
CA GLY A 139 5.07 -2.58 -4.93
C GLY A 139 6.07 -3.15 -5.92
N LEU A 140 5.55 -3.80 -6.95
CA LEU A 140 6.29 -4.39 -8.06
C LEU A 140 5.80 -3.83 -9.39
N LEU A 141 6.74 -3.58 -10.29
CA LEU A 141 6.51 -3.10 -11.65
C LEU A 141 7.28 -3.99 -12.63
N ASP A 142 6.61 -4.56 -13.63
CA ASP A 142 7.27 -5.42 -14.62
C ASP A 142 8.32 -4.64 -15.42
N GLY A 143 9.45 -5.29 -15.75
CA GLY A 143 10.62 -4.65 -16.35
C GLY A 143 10.44 -4.07 -17.77
N VAL A 144 9.22 -4.07 -18.30
CA VAL A 144 8.82 -3.36 -19.53
C VAL A 144 8.27 -1.97 -19.23
N ASP A 145 7.56 -1.80 -18.11
CA ASP A 145 6.83 -0.56 -17.77
C ASP A 145 7.72 0.48 -17.08
N VAL A 146 8.88 0.07 -16.56
CA VAL A 146 9.82 0.93 -15.81
C VAL A 146 10.29 2.13 -16.62
N ARG A 147 10.43 2.01 -17.95
CA ARG A 147 10.73 3.16 -18.82
C ARG A 147 9.57 4.16 -18.90
N GLY A 148 8.32 3.66 -18.92
CA GLY A 148 7.12 4.48 -18.88
C GLY A 148 6.98 5.23 -17.55
N LEU A 149 7.24 4.56 -16.43
CA LEU A 149 7.27 5.20 -15.11
C LEU A 149 8.37 6.28 -15.04
N ALA A 150 9.60 5.97 -15.47
CA ALA A 150 10.71 6.93 -15.46
C ALA A 150 10.38 8.19 -16.29
N GLN A 151 9.77 8.02 -17.47
CA GLN A 151 9.31 9.13 -18.31
C GLN A 151 8.19 9.92 -17.64
N ALA A 152 7.17 9.25 -17.08
CA ALA A 152 6.05 9.92 -16.41
C ALA A 152 6.51 10.78 -15.22
N VAL A 153 7.43 10.29 -14.39
CA VAL A 153 8.01 11.07 -13.28
C VAL A 153 8.85 12.25 -13.81
N ALA A 154 9.56 12.09 -14.93
CA ALA A 154 10.27 13.20 -15.59
C ALA A 154 9.32 14.26 -16.22
N ASP A 155 8.11 13.86 -16.63
CA ASP A 155 7.08 14.80 -17.11
C ASP A 155 6.32 15.48 -15.97
N MET A 156 6.10 14.81 -14.83
CA MET A 156 5.61 15.43 -13.60
C MET A 156 6.50 16.61 -13.16
N VAL A 157 7.84 16.47 -13.26
CA VAL A 157 8.80 17.57 -12.99
C VAL A 157 8.56 18.80 -13.88
N LYS A 158 8.18 18.60 -15.15
CA LYS A 158 7.89 19.69 -16.08
C LYS A 158 6.57 20.37 -15.73
N ILE A 159 5.56 19.60 -15.36
CA ILE A 159 4.22 20.12 -15.06
C ILE A 159 4.20 20.95 -13.78
N VAL A 160 4.93 20.54 -12.73
CA VAL A 160 5.05 21.34 -11.49
C VAL A 160 5.89 22.62 -11.65
N THR A 161 6.75 22.69 -12.67
CA THR A 161 7.60 23.87 -12.92
C THR A 161 6.99 24.85 -13.93
N VAL A 162 6.24 24.38 -14.92
CA VAL A 162 5.56 25.24 -15.92
C VAL A 162 4.26 25.83 -15.38
N TYR A 163 3.51 25.06 -14.58
CA TYR A 163 2.23 25.49 -14.02
C TYR A 163 2.35 25.63 -12.49
N PRO A 164 2.45 26.84 -11.93
CA PRO A 164 2.01 27.08 -10.56
C PRO A 164 0.48 26.92 -10.50
N GLY A 165 -0.03 26.24 -9.46
CA GLY A 165 -1.45 25.87 -9.39
C GLY A 165 -2.37 27.03 -9.01
N ASP A 166 -3.66 26.90 -9.32
CA ASP A 166 -4.69 27.79 -8.78
C ASP A 166 -4.74 27.64 -7.23
N PRO A 167 -4.58 28.73 -6.45
CA PRO A 167 -4.61 28.67 -5.00
C PRO A 167 -5.98 28.27 -4.40
N GLY A 168 -7.05 28.21 -5.20
CA GLY A 168 -8.37 27.71 -4.80
C GLY A 168 -8.61 26.22 -5.07
N ALA A 169 -7.74 25.55 -5.84
CA ALA A 169 -7.98 24.18 -6.31
C ALA A 169 -7.27 23.09 -5.49
N GLU A 170 -7.90 21.92 -5.43
CA GLU A 170 -7.28 20.64 -5.02
C GLU A 170 -7.42 19.67 -6.22
N SER A 171 -6.30 19.21 -6.78
CA SER A 171 -6.27 18.43 -8.04
C SER A 171 -5.20 17.33 -8.02
N VAL A 172 -5.46 16.20 -8.68
CA VAL A 172 -4.39 15.32 -9.19
C VAL A 172 -4.06 15.78 -10.60
N ASP A 173 -2.84 16.24 -10.82
CA ASP A 173 -2.42 16.81 -12.11
C ASP A 173 -2.14 15.72 -13.15
N VAL A 174 -1.25 14.80 -12.78
CA VAL A 174 -0.83 13.63 -13.56
C VAL A 174 -0.49 12.53 -12.58
N ASP A 175 -0.91 11.31 -12.91
CA ASP A 175 -0.44 10.10 -12.28
C ASP A 175 -0.05 9.01 -13.30
N PHE A 176 0.67 8.01 -12.81
CA PHE A 176 1.09 6.81 -13.51
C PHE A 176 0.70 5.61 -12.66
N HIS A 177 0.16 4.58 -13.28
CA HIS A 177 -0.18 3.30 -12.66
C HIS A 177 0.53 2.17 -13.40
N GLY A 178 1.10 1.21 -12.67
CA GLY A 178 1.65 0.00 -13.27
C GLY A 178 1.92 -1.07 -12.20
N GLY A 179 1.61 -2.33 -12.50
CA GLY A 179 1.72 -3.43 -11.53
C GLY A 179 1.00 -3.10 -10.21
N SER A 180 1.76 -3.07 -9.11
CA SER A 180 1.30 -2.70 -7.76
C SER A 180 1.89 -1.36 -7.27
N VAL A 181 2.15 -0.41 -8.17
CA VAL A 181 2.58 0.97 -7.85
C VAL A 181 1.74 2.05 -8.54
N ARG A 182 1.56 3.18 -7.85
CA ARG A 182 1.02 4.44 -8.39
C ARG A 182 1.95 5.60 -8.02
N PHE A 183 2.27 6.46 -8.97
CA PHE A 183 3.06 7.68 -8.76
C PHE A 183 2.24 8.85 -9.26
N GLY A 184 2.32 10.02 -8.62
CA GLY A 184 1.64 11.20 -9.15
C GLY A 184 1.99 12.50 -8.44
N VAL A 185 1.39 13.58 -8.92
CA VAL A 185 1.40 14.89 -8.27
C VAL A 185 0.00 15.28 -7.86
N LEU A 186 -0.14 15.70 -6.61
CA LEU A 186 -1.33 16.32 -6.05
C LEU A 186 -1.03 17.81 -5.81
N ARG A 187 -1.92 18.70 -6.23
CA ARG A 187 -1.94 20.10 -5.78
C ARG A 187 -3.01 20.30 -4.74
N MET A 188 -2.70 21.16 -3.78
CA MET A 188 -3.68 21.69 -2.85
C MET A 188 -3.32 23.13 -2.51
N ARG A 189 -4.26 24.06 -2.73
CA ARG A 189 -4.19 25.43 -2.19
C ARG A 189 -2.98 26.23 -2.66
N GLY A 190 -2.55 25.98 -3.90
CA GLY A 190 -1.39 26.61 -4.55
C GLY A 190 -0.08 25.82 -4.41
N ASP A 191 0.05 25.01 -3.36
CA ASP A 191 1.19 24.10 -3.19
C ASP A 191 1.04 22.81 -4.02
N ALA A 192 2.17 22.17 -4.31
CA ALA A 192 2.23 20.88 -5.00
C ALA A 192 3.08 19.87 -4.23
N VAL A 193 2.63 18.61 -4.19
CA VAL A 193 3.32 17.49 -3.56
C VAL A 193 3.33 16.28 -4.50
N ALA A 194 4.44 15.55 -4.52
CA ALA A 194 4.48 14.26 -5.16
C ALA A 194 3.98 13.17 -4.20
N TYR A 195 3.47 12.07 -4.75
CA TYR A 195 3.12 10.90 -3.96
C TYR A 195 3.55 9.61 -4.67
N VAL A 196 3.92 8.62 -3.86
CA VAL A 196 4.16 7.25 -4.29
C VAL A 196 3.30 6.33 -3.44
N GLN A 197 2.53 5.46 -4.10
CA GLN A 197 1.72 4.44 -3.47
C GLN A 197 2.20 3.06 -3.90
N THR A 198 2.09 2.11 -2.98
CA THR A 198 2.22 0.67 -3.26
C THR A 198 0.91 -0.01 -2.89
N GLY A 199 0.51 -1.09 -3.54
CA GLY A 199 -0.73 -1.80 -3.17
C GLY A 199 -1.38 -2.55 -4.33
N ASP A 200 -2.51 -3.19 -4.03
CA ASP A 200 -3.26 -3.92 -5.03
C ASP A 200 -3.96 -2.99 -6.03
N LEU A 201 -4.04 -3.43 -7.29
CA LEU A 201 -4.60 -2.61 -8.36
C LEU A 201 -6.06 -2.16 -8.09
N PRO A 202 -6.97 -3.00 -7.55
CA PRO A 202 -8.28 -2.53 -7.08
C PRO A 202 -8.21 -1.39 -6.06
N THR A 203 -7.42 -1.52 -4.99
CA THR A 203 -7.24 -0.43 -3.99
C THR A 203 -6.66 0.84 -4.62
N LEU A 204 -5.64 0.71 -5.47
CA LEU A 204 -4.97 1.86 -6.10
C LEU A 204 -5.87 2.62 -7.09
N LEU A 205 -6.81 1.93 -7.75
CA LEU A 205 -7.75 2.52 -8.71
C LEU A 205 -9.07 3.00 -8.08
N GLN A 206 -9.57 2.30 -7.06
CA GLN A 206 -10.90 2.57 -6.48
C GLN A 206 -10.88 3.57 -5.33
N ARG A 207 -9.73 3.76 -4.65
CA ARG A 207 -9.62 4.70 -3.53
C ARG A 207 -9.10 6.08 -3.97
N PRO A 208 -9.60 7.17 -3.36
CA PRO A 208 -8.91 8.45 -3.40
C PRO A 208 -7.49 8.34 -2.87
N THR A 209 -6.57 9.15 -3.41
CA THR A 209 -5.13 9.09 -3.10
C THR A 209 -4.83 9.18 -1.59
N TRP A 210 -5.62 9.92 -0.82
CA TRP A 210 -5.47 10.08 0.64
C TRP A 210 -6.05 8.94 1.49
N GLU A 211 -6.72 7.94 0.89
CA GLU A 211 -7.34 6.79 1.58
C GLU A 211 -6.58 5.47 1.42
N VAL A 212 -5.42 5.51 0.76
CA VAL A 212 -4.50 4.39 0.57
C VAL A 212 -3.42 4.45 1.66
N PRO A 213 -3.42 3.56 2.68
CA PRO A 213 -2.50 3.64 3.83
C PRO A 213 -1.02 3.49 3.44
N THR A 214 -0.78 2.79 2.33
CA THR A 214 0.51 2.45 1.73
C THR A 214 1.06 3.57 0.83
N THR A 215 0.82 4.83 1.21
CA THR A 215 1.24 6.04 0.50
C THR A 215 2.34 6.77 1.24
N LEU A 216 3.38 7.19 0.53
CA LEU A 216 4.36 8.16 0.99
C LEU A 216 4.25 9.44 0.14
N TYR A 217 4.19 10.59 0.81
CA TYR A 217 4.17 11.91 0.19
C TYR A 217 5.57 12.53 0.28
N LEU A 218 6.04 13.14 -0.80
CA LEU A 218 7.38 13.74 -0.88
C LEU A 218 7.37 15.13 -1.56
N PRO A 219 8.28 16.04 -1.18
CA PRO A 219 8.45 17.32 -1.84
C PRO A 219 8.71 17.19 -3.35
N VAL A 220 8.08 18.04 -4.18
CA VAL A 220 8.23 18.00 -5.65
C VAL A 220 9.67 18.24 -6.13
N LYS A 221 10.51 18.90 -5.32
CA LYS A 221 11.96 19.06 -5.55
C LYS A 221 12.74 17.74 -5.58
N ASP A 222 12.18 16.65 -5.05
CA ASP A 222 12.84 15.34 -4.96
C ASP A 222 12.46 14.41 -6.16
N LEU A 223 11.46 14.81 -6.97
CA LEU A 223 11.07 14.14 -8.22
C LEU A 223 12.21 13.97 -9.25
N PRO A 224 13.14 14.93 -9.48
CA PRO A 224 14.24 14.74 -10.43
C PRO A 224 15.19 13.63 -10.02
N THR A 225 15.45 13.47 -8.72
CA THR A 225 16.25 12.38 -8.15
C THR A 225 15.53 11.04 -8.37
N LEU A 226 14.22 11.00 -8.13
CA LEU A 226 13.37 9.84 -8.34
C LEU A 226 13.33 9.40 -9.81
N ALA A 227 13.14 10.34 -10.75
CA ALA A 227 13.20 10.09 -12.19
C ALA A 227 14.57 9.56 -12.62
N THR A 228 15.66 10.12 -12.08
CA THR A 228 17.04 9.68 -12.37
C THR A 228 17.25 8.23 -11.93
N ALA A 229 16.83 7.86 -10.72
CA ALA A 229 16.94 6.49 -10.22
C ALA A 229 16.05 5.49 -10.99
N LEU A 230 14.86 5.89 -11.41
CA LEU A 230 13.99 5.07 -12.28
C LEU A 230 14.62 4.87 -13.67
N GLY A 231 15.30 5.89 -14.22
CA GLY A 231 16.11 5.76 -15.42
C GLY A 231 17.31 4.82 -15.24
N GLN A 232 18.02 4.89 -14.12
CA GLN A 232 19.09 3.96 -13.75
C GLN A 232 18.58 2.52 -13.60
N ALA A 233 17.38 2.34 -13.01
CA ALA A 233 16.73 1.03 -12.91
C ALA A 233 16.41 0.46 -14.30
N ALA A 234 15.89 1.27 -15.23
CA ALA A 234 15.66 0.87 -16.61
C ALA A 234 16.97 0.47 -17.34
N VAL A 235 18.06 1.21 -17.15
CA VAL A 235 19.39 0.84 -17.69
C VAL A 235 19.90 -0.47 -17.07
N LYS A 236 19.72 -0.65 -15.75
CA LYS A 236 20.13 -1.86 -15.04
C LYS A 236 19.32 -3.08 -15.50
N ILE A 237 18.04 -2.93 -15.83
CA ILE A 237 17.22 -3.99 -16.44
C ILE A 237 17.84 -4.47 -17.75
N GLU A 238 18.28 -3.59 -18.64
CA GLU A 238 18.90 -4.01 -19.92
C GLU A 238 20.23 -4.75 -19.70
N GLN A 239 21.07 -4.27 -18.76
CA GLN A 239 22.30 -4.97 -18.37
C GLN A 239 22.02 -6.39 -17.84
N VAL A 240 21.01 -6.52 -16.97
CA VAL A 240 20.61 -7.78 -16.31
C VAL A 240 19.78 -8.69 -17.23
N ARG A 241 19.29 -8.16 -18.36
CA ARG A 241 18.66 -8.90 -19.46
C ARG A 241 19.70 -9.45 -20.46
N GLY A 242 20.76 -8.68 -20.75
CA GLY A 242 21.88 -9.10 -21.60
C GLY A 242 22.82 -10.11 -20.94
N ASN A 243 22.96 -10.06 -19.60
CA ASN A 243 23.67 -11.02 -18.75
C ASN A 243 22.73 -12.12 -18.20
#